data_AF-A0A9Q3L8J6-F1
#
_entry.id   AF-A0A9Q3L8J6-F1
#
_cell.length_a   1.000
_cell.length_b   1.000
_cell.length_c   1.000
_cell.angle_alpha   90.00
_cell.angle_beta   90.00
_cell.angle_gamma   90.00
#
_symmetry.space_group_name_H-M   'P 1'
#
loop_
_entity.id
_entity.type
_entity.pdbx_description
1 polymer ?
#
loop_
_entity_poly.entity_id
_entity_poly.type
_entity_poly.pdbx_seq_one_letter_code
_entity_poly.pdbx_strand_id
1 'polypeptide(L)' 'MNLIILFAVFATFFICIGIFLLLFRRKNKNKYNVDENAKYSEKIYQTFIKNIPAMFILAGIVLIAILIKAILN' A
#
# COMPACT_ATOMS: atom_id res chain seq x y z
N MET A 1 12.48 23.24 4.63
CA MET A 1 11.33 22.97 5.54
C MET A 1 10.09 22.47 4.79
N ASN A 2 9.56 23.21 3.80
CA ASN A 2 8.35 22.79 3.07
C ASN A 2 8.46 21.44 2.33
N LEU A 3 9.61 21.14 1.72
CA LEU A 3 9.86 19.85 1.07
C LEU A 3 9.81 18.66 2.04
N ILE A 4 10.37 18.81 3.24
CA ILE A 4 10.37 17.77 4.27
C ILE A 4 8.94 17.48 4.74
N ILE A 5 8.14 18.54 4.97
CA ILE A 5 6.73 18.42 5.34
C ILE A 5 5.95 17.73 4.22
N LEU A 6 6.16 18.12 2.97
CA LEU A 6 5.51 17.51 1.81
C LEU A 6 5.80 16.00 1.75
N PHE A 7 7.06 15.60 1.87
CA PHE A 7 7.46 14.19 1.85
C PHE A 7 6.90 13.41 3.04
N ALA A 8 6.81 14.02 4.23
CA ALA A 8 6.21 13.39 5.41
C ALA A 8 4.70 13.14 5.21
N VAL A 9 3.99 14.10 4.62
CA VAL A 9 2.57 13.96 4.28
C VAL A 9 2.36 12.84 3.26
N PHE A 10 3.16 12.79 2.19
CA PHE A 10 3.07 11.72 1.19
C PHE A 10 3.41 10.35 1.79
N ALA A 11 4.48 10.25 2.59
CA ALA A 11 4.84 9.00 3.24
C ALA A 11 3.71 8.47 4.14
N THR A 12 3.13 9.36 4.95
CA THR A 12 2.01 9.01 5.83
C THR A 12 0.78 8.58 5.02
N PHE A 13 0.45 9.32 3.96
CA PHE A 13 -0.66 9.02 3.06
C PHE A 13 -0.54 7.62 2.42
N PHE A 14 0.63 7.28 1.89
CA PHE A 14 0.85 5.98 1.26
C PHE A 14 0.76 4.82 2.26
N ILE A 15 1.30 4.99 3.48
CA ILE A 15 1.19 3.98 4.54
C ILE A 15 -0.27 3.83 4.98
N CYS A 16 -1.00 4.93 5.20
CA CYS A 16 -2.41 4.90 5.59
C CYS A 16 -3.28 4.20 4.53
N ILE A 17 -3.08 4.49 3.24
CA ILE A 17 -3.81 3.83 2.16
C ILE A 17 -3.48 2.33 2.11
N GLY A 18 -2.21 1.96 2.20
CA GLY A 18 -1.79 0.56 2.20
C GLY A 18 -2.41 -0.23 3.36
N ILE A 19 -2.39 0.34 4.57
CA ILE A 19 -3.01 -0.25 5.76
C ILE A 19 -4.53 -0.33 5.60
N PHE A 20 -5.18 0.73 5.10
CA PHE A 20 -6.62 0.74 4.87
C PHE A 20 -7.03 -0.37 3.91
N LEU A 21 -6.31 -0.55 2.80
CA LEU A 21 -6.56 -1.63 1.84
C LEU A 21 -6.35 -3.03 2.48
N LEU A 22 -5.33 -3.20 3.32
CA LEU A 22 -5.12 -4.45 4.07
C LEU A 22 -6.27 -4.75 5.06
N LEU A 23 -6.74 -3.74 5.78
CA LEU A 23 -7.88 -3.87 6.70
C LEU A 23 -9.17 -4.16 5.96
N PHE A 24 -9.41 -3.47 4.83
CA PHE A 24 -10.57 -3.72 3.96
C PHE A 24 -10.54 -5.15 3.40
N ARG A 25 -9.37 -5.63 2.97
CA ARG A 25 -9.17 -7.03 2.59
C ARG A 25 -9.46 -7.99 3.74
N ARG A 26 -8.97 -7.71 4.96
CA ARG A 26 -9.20 -8.56 6.13
C ARG A 26 -10.68 -8.62 6.51
N LYS A 27 -11.42 -7.51 6.37
CA LYS A 27 -12.86 -7.44 6.59
C LYS A 27 -13.65 -8.24 5.53
N ASN A 28 -13.21 -8.18 4.27
CA ASN A 28 -13.89 -8.87 3.16
C ASN A 28 -13.36 -10.28 2.88
N LYS A 29 -12.44 -10.81 3.70
CA LYS A 29 -11.84 -12.16 3.52
C LYS A 29 -12.89 -13.27 3.45
N ASN A 30 -14.08 -13.07 4.03
CA ASN A 30 -15.21 -14.00 3.99
C ASN A 30 -16.19 -13.79 2.80
N LYS A 31 -15.98 -12.78 1.95
CA LYS A 31 -16.87 -12.46 0.81
C LYS A 31 -16.22 -12.58 -0.57
N TYR A 32 -14.90 -12.69 -0.65
CA TYR A 32 -14.23 -12.98 -1.91
C TYR A 32 -14.34 -14.48 -2.20
N ASN A 33 -15.54 -14.94 -2.60
CA ASN A 33 -15.68 -16.21 -3.30
C ASN A 33 -15.19 -15.94 -4.72
N VAL A 34 -13.89 -16.08 -4.92
CA VAL A 34 -13.24 -15.89 -6.21
C VAL A 34 -13.71 -17.05 -7.07
N ASP A 35 -14.49 -16.75 -8.12
CA ASP A 35 -14.96 -17.77 -9.04
C ASP A 35 -13.73 -18.40 -9.73
N GLU A 36 -13.34 -19.60 -9.31
CA GLU A 36 -12.10 -20.28 -9.72
C GLU A 36 -12.11 -20.66 -11.21
N ASN A 37 -13.30 -20.62 -11.85
CA ASN A 37 -13.46 -20.85 -13.29
C ASN A 37 -13.12 -19.62 -14.17
N ALA A 38 -12.93 -18.44 -13.58
CA ALA A 38 -12.62 -17.24 -14.33
C ALA A 38 -11.10 -17.09 -14.54
N LYS A 39 -10.64 -17.40 -15.76
CA LYS A 39 -9.23 -17.41 -16.23
C LYS A 39 -8.37 -16.18 -15.85
N TYR A 40 -8.98 -15.05 -15.51
CA TYR A 40 -8.29 -13.81 -15.12
C TYR A 40 -8.52 -13.39 -13.66
N SER A 41 -9.44 -14.04 -12.95
CA SER A 41 -9.87 -13.68 -11.60
C SER A 41 -8.73 -13.85 -10.59
N GLU A 42 -7.95 -14.91 -10.71
CA GLU A 42 -6.80 -15.17 -9.83
C GLU A 42 -5.69 -14.13 -10.01
N LYS A 43 -5.36 -13.75 -11.25
CA LYS A 43 -4.36 -12.71 -11.54
C LYS A 43 -4.81 -11.34 -11.02
N ILE A 44 -6.07 -10.99 -11.20
CA ILE A 44 -6.63 -9.74 -10.69
C ILE A 44 -6.60 -9.74 -9.16
N TYR A 45 -6.97 -10.85 -8.52
CA TYR A 45 -6.89 -10.97 -7.06
C TYR A 45 -5.44 -10.82 -6.57
N GLN A 46 -4.48 -11.50 -7.18
CA GLN A 46 -3.08 -11.39 -6.77
C GLN A 46 -2.53 -9.98 -6.94
N THR A 47 -2.78 -9.33 -8.08
CA THR A 47 -2.26 -7.97 -8.32
C THR A 47 -2.95 -6.96 -7.41
N PHE A 48 -4.28 -6.86 -7.44
CA PHE A 48 -5.00 -5.77 -6.78
C PHE A 48 -5.19 -5.98 -5.28
N ILE A 49 -5.37 -7.23 -4.83
CA ILE A 49 -5.66 -7.52 -3.43
C ILE A 49 -4.41 -7.89 -2.62
N LYS A 50 -3.40 -8.49 -3.27
CA LYS A 50 -2.14 -8.86 -2.60
C LYS A 50 -1.04 -7.81 -2.81
N ASN A 51 -0.74 -7.46 -4.06
CA ASN A 51 0.47 -6.69 -4.37
C ASN A 51 0.30 -5.18 -4.23
N ILE A 52 -0.83 -4.60 -4.66
CA ILE A 52 -1.06 -3.15 -4.56
C ILE A 52 -0.96 -2.60 -3.14
N PRO A 53 -1.59 -3.18 -2.10
CA PRO A 53 -1.48 -2.67 -0.73
C PRO A 53 -0.03 -2.73 -0.22
N ALA A 54 0.69 -3.80 -0.56
CA ALA A 54 2.09 -3.96 -0.20
C ALA A 54 2.99 -2.93 -0.90
N MET A 55 2.75 -2.66 -2.19
CA MET A 55 3.49 -1.63 -2.95
C MET A 55 3.32 -0.24 -2.35
N PHE A 56 2.11 0.13 -1.91
CA PHE A 56 1.89 1.42 -1.26
C PHE A 56 2.63 1.55 0.08
N ILE A 57 2.65 0.48 0.89
CA ILE A 57 3.42 0.46 2.14
C ILE A 57 4.91 0.59 1.84
N LEU A 58 5.42 -0.15 0.85
CA LEU A 58 6.81 -0.11 0.44
C LEU A 58 7.23 1.28 -0.04
N ALA A 59 6.41 1.93 -0.87
CA ALA A 59 6.62 3.29 -1.33
C ALA A 59 6.67 4.28 -0.14
N GLY A 60 5.76 4.14 0.83
CA GLY A 60 5.77 4.92 2.06
C GLY A 60 7.05 4.75 2.88
N ILE A 61 7.53 3.52 3.06
CA ILE A 61 8.78 3.22 3.79
C ILE A 61 9.99 3.83 3.07
N VAL A 62 10.06 3.72 1.74
CA VAL A 62 11.16 4.31 0.96
C VAL A 62 11.18 5.83 1.13
N LEU A 63 10.02 6.49 1.10
CA LEU A 63 9.93 7.93 1.34
C LEU A 63 10.40 8.30 2.75
N ILE A 64 10.04 7.53 3.77
CA ILE A 64 10.56 7.74 5.14
C ILE A 64 12.09 7.60 5.18
N ALA A 65 12.66 6.58 4.53
CA ALA A 65 14.11 6.36 4.53
C ALA A 65 14.86 7.53 3.87
N ILE A 66 14.33 8.06 2.76
CA ILE A 66 14.88 9.26 2.09
C ILE A 66 14.78 10.47 3.01
N LEU A 67 13.68 10.63 3.72
CA LEU A 67 13.42 11.75 4.62
C LEU A 67 14.36 11.72 5.84
N ILE A 68 14.57 10.55 6.44
CA ILE A 68 15.55 10.33 7.51
C ILE A 68 16.95 10.69 7.02
N LYS A 69 17.34 10.21 5.83
CA LYS A 69 18.63 10.55 5.22
C LYS A 69 18.78 12.05 4.97
N ALA A 70 17.71 12.73 4.56
CA ALA A 70 17.72 14.17 4.31
C ALA A 70 17.73 15.02 5.58
N ILE A 71 17.36 14.48 6.74
CA ILE A 71 17.45 15.15 8.05
C ILE A 71 18.84 14.95 8.67
N LEU A 72 19.41 13.75 8.51
CA LEU A 72 20.73 13.39 9.08
C LEU A 72 21.91 14.01 8.33
N ASN A 73 21.68 14.52 7.13
CA ASN A 73 22.67 15.05 6.22
C ASN A 73 22.55 16.57 6.11
#